data_AF-A0A7J8ZA23-F1
#
_entry.id   AF-A0A7J8ZA23-F1
#
_cell.length_a   1.000
_cell.length_b   1.000
_cell.length_c   1.000
_cell.angle_alpha   90.00
_cell.angle_beta   90.00
_cell.angle_gamma   90.00
#
_symmetry.space_group_name_H-M   'P 1'
#
loop_
_entity.id
_entity.type
_entity.pdbx_description
1 polymer ?
#
loop_
_entity_poly.entity_id
_entity_poly.type
_entity_poly.pdbx_seq_one_letter_code
_entity_poly.pdbx_strand_id
1 'polypeptide(L)'
;KACVAVYPSVVQHDIVWVWPNADPQYKDIITKKKPPYFPVLDDPSFSKLIVNRDIPYGYEVLVENLMDPAHVPYAHYGIMRTRTPTVKVDREGGRPLDMKVKKLDINGFLEQDWGSSNFIAPCIFHAFADVEVDQEHRRLSLIFMCVPVSPGNSRLIWTFPRNFGVWIDKIVPRWIFHIGQNLILDSDLYLLHVEERKIMEIGATNWQKACFVPTKSDALVVGFRRWFNKYAGGEIDWKGKYSGALPPSPPREQLMDRNGSKSRLFMTLSSTPSSTMESIEPPMPELEADGREKERFDWYSQWYPVMPVCDLDKRVPHGKKVLGLDLVVWWDKNENEWKVFDDTCPHRLAPLSEGRIDQWGRLQCVYHGWCFNGNGDCKIIPQAPIDGPP
;
A
#
# COMPACT_ATOMS: atom_id res chain seq x y z
N LYS A 1 16.12 30.83 0.22
CA LYS A 1 16.91 29.82 -0.54
C LYS A 1 15.93 28.80 -1.09
N ALA A 2 16.09 28.38 -2.34
CA ALA A 2 15.24 27.32 -2.89
C ALA A 2 15.58 26.00 -2.19
N CYS A 3 14.58 25.36 -1.58
CA CYS A 3 14.74 24.07 -0.92
C CYS A 3 13.70 23.09 -1.49
N VAL A 4 14.07 21.82 -1.55
CA VAL A 4 13.13 20.73 -1.84
C VAL A 4 12.49 20.31 -0.52
N ALA A 5 11.19 20.02 -0.54
CA ALA A 5 10.51 19.49 0.64
C ALA A 5 11.03 18.08 0.99
N VAL A 6 11.37 17.88 2.26
CA VAL A 6 11.89 16.61 2.78
C VAL A 6 10.83 15.97 3.65
N TYR A 7 10.48 14.72 3.34
CA TYR A 7 9.56 13.95 4.17
C TYR A 7 10.35 13.21 5.25
N PRO A 8 9.86 13.16 6.50
CA PRO A 8 10.43 12.28 7.51
C PRO A 8 10.40 10.83 7.00
N SER A 9 11.55 10.17 7.02
CA SER A 9 11.71 8.82 6.50
C SER A 9 12.62 7.99 7.39
N VAL A 10 12.38 6.68 7.43
CA VAL A 10 13.20 5.73 8.20
C VAL A 10 13.26 4.38 7.49
N VAL A 11 14.37 3.66 7.65
CA VAL A 11 14.43 2.25 7.26
C VAL A 11 14.06 1.39 8.48
N GLN A 12 13.00 0.60 8.37
CA GLN A 12 12.59 -0.37 9.39
C GLN A 12 12.17 -1.67 8.70
N HIS A 13 12.67 -2.81 9.21
CA HIS A 13 12.51 -4.15 8.62
C HIS A 13 12.84 -4.21 7.12
N ASP A 14 13.99 -3.65 6.72
CA ASP A 14 14.45 -3.63 5.32
C ASP A 14 13.48 -2.93 4.35
N ILE A 15 12.62 -2.03 4.84
CA ILE A 15 11.68 -1.23 4.06
C ILE A 15 11.93 0.24 4.36
N VAL A 16 11.91 1.09 3.31
CA VAL A 16 11.88 2.55 3.47
C VAL A 16 10.44 2.95 3.81
N TRP A 17 10.26 3.61 4.95
CA TRP A 17 9.00 4.18 5.42
C TRP A 17 9.01 5.70 5.28
N VAL A 18 7.85 6.28 5.00
CA VAL A 18 7.67 7.73 4.89
C VAL A 18 6.50 8.20 5.75
N TRP A 19 6.68 9.34 6.39
CA TRP A 19 5.59 10.15 6.95
C TRP A 19 5.17 11.17 5.90
N PRO A 20 3.96 11.12 5.34
CA PRO A 20 3.55 11.86 4.14
C PRO A 20 3.24 13.35 4.44
N ASN A 21 3.89 13.94 5.43
CA ASN A 21 3.75 15.35 5.79
C ASN A 21 5.14 15.97 5.99
N ALA A 22 5.51 16.88 5.09
CA ALA A 22 6.81 17.56 5.08
C ALA A 22 6.84 18.84 5.95
N ASP A 23 5.77 19.15 6.69
CA ASP A 23 5.79 20.27 7.63
C ASP A 23 6.95 20.09 8.64
N PRO A 24 7.80 21.13 8.86
CA PRO A 24 8.93 21.08 9.79
C PRO A 24 8.60 20.55 11.18
N GLN A 25 7.37 20.70 11.68
CA GLN A 25 6.97 20.18 13.00
C GLN A 25 7.07 18.65 13.10
N TYR A 26 7.02 17.94 11.96
CA TYR A 26 7.12 16.48 11.90
C TYR A 26 8.53 15.97 11.61
N LYS A 27 9.53 16.85 11.49
CA LYS A 27 10.92 16.45 11.18
C LYS A 27 11.41 15.30 12.10
N ASP A 28 11.09 15.39 13.39
CA ASP A 28 11.50 14.42 14.40
C ASP A 28 10.36 13.46 14.81
N ILE A 29 9.35 13.28 13.96
CA ILE A 29 8.15 12.47 14.26
C ILE A 29 8.48 11.04 14.68
N ILE A 30 9.59 10.48 14.19
CA ILE A 30 10.09 9.15 14.55
C ILE A 30 10.32 8.97 16.07
N THR A 31 10.61 10.06 16.79
CA THR A 31 10.79 10.05 18.24
C THR A 31 9.47 9.92 19.01
N LYS A 32 8.35 10.33 18.39
CA LYS A 32 7.01 10.34 19.00
C LYS A 32 6.15 9.17 18.52
N LYS A 33 6.24 8.83 17.23
CA LYS A 33 5.46 7.76 16.59
C LYS A 33 6.36 7.02 15.61
N LYS A 34 6.49 5.70 15.79
CA LYS A 34 7.28 4.82 14.92
C LYS A 34 6.38 4.08 13.91
N PRO A 35 6.94 3.61 12.78
CA PRO A 35 6.23 2.66 11.93
C PRO A 35 5.86 1.38 12.71
N PRO A 36 4.79 0.67 12.33
CA PRO A 36 4.40 -0.58 12.98
C PRO A 36 5.54 -1.60 13.07
N TYR A 37 5.75 -2.16 14.28
CA TYR A 37 6.85 -3.06 14.59
C TYR A 37 6.39 -4.53 14.60
N PHE A 38 7.16 -5.42 13.99
CA PHE A 38 6.84 -6.85 13.84
C PHE A 38 8.06 -7.68 14.26
N PRO A 39 8.10 -8.19 15.51
CA PRO A 39 9.27 -8.88 16.03
C PRO A 39 9.77 -10.04 15.15
N VAL A 40 8.85 -10.74 14.47
CA VAL A 40 9.16 -11.85 13.56
C VAL A 40 10.02 -11.46 12.35
N LEU A 41 10.12 -10.16 12.03
CA LEU A 41 10.96 -9.68 10.93
C LEU A 41 12.40 -9.41 11.37
N ASP A 42 12.68 -9.29 12.66
CA ASP A 42 14.04 -9.10 13.19
C ASP A 42 14.60 -10.36 13.86
N ASP A 43 13.77 -11.39 14.03
CA ASP A 43 14.18 -12.67 14.61
C ASP A 43 14.98 -13.51 13.58
N PRO A 44 16.26 -13.82 13.85
CA PRO A 44 17.10 -14.58 12.92
C PRO A 44 16.69 -16.06 12.76
N SER A 45 15.80 -16.57 13.61
CA SER A 45 15.21 -17.90 13.44
C SER A 45 14.14 -17.94 12.33
N PHE A 46 13.65 -16.77 11.90
CA PHE A 46 12.69 -16.65 10.82
C PHE A 46 13.39 -16.42 9.48
N SER A 47 12.93 -17.14 8.47
CA SER A 47 13.19 -16.76 7.09
C SER A 47 12.16 -15.72 6.66
N LYS A 48 12.61 -14.66 5.99
CA LYS A 48 11.75 -13.62 5.41
C LYS A 48 12.17 -13.30 3.99
N LEU A 49 11.19 -13.20 3.12
CA LEU A 49 11.33 -12.62 1.79
C LEU A 49 10.33 -11.46 1.68
N ILE A 50 10.81 -10.28 1.33
CA ILE A 50 9.97 -9.11 1.09
C ILE A 50 9.85 -8.91 -0.43
N VAL A 51 8.61 -8.78 -0.90
CA VAL A 51 8.28 -8.54 -2.29
C VAL A 51 7.34 -7.35 -2.36
N ASN A 52 7.37 -6.62 -3.47
CA ASN A 52 6.44 -5.52 -3.71
C ASN A 52 5.93 -5.53 -5.16
N ARG A 53 4.74 -4.95 -5.37
CA ARG A 53 4.15 -4.75 -6.69
C ARG A 53 3.15 -3.59 -6.67
N ASP A 54 3.19 -2.76 -7.71
CA ASP A 54 2.12 -1.81 -8.02
C ASP A 54 1.01 -2.53 -8.78
N ILE A 55 -0.23 -2.28 -8.37
CA ILE A 55 -1.43 -3.00 -8.78
C ILE A 55 -2.45 -1.99 -9.34
N PRO A 56 -3.00 -2.24 -10.54
CA PRO A 56 -3.91 -1.34 -11.25
C PRO A 56 -5.37 -1.44 -10.77
N TYR A 57 -5.58 -1.44 -9.45
CA TYR A 57 -6.88 -1.21 -8.81
C TYR A 57 -6.68 -0.58 -7.43
N GLY A 58 -7.73 0.03 -6.90
CA GLY A 58 -7.73 0.80 -5.67
C GLY A 58 -7.33 0.03 -4.41
N TYR A 59 -6.93 0.80 -3.41
CA TYR A 59 -6.48 0.32 -2.12
C TYR A 59 -7.59 -0.43 -1.36
N GLU A 60 -8.83 0.05 -1.46
CA GLU A 60 -9.97 -0.50 -0.75
C GLU A 60 -10.22 -1.95 -1.16
N VAL A 61 -10.30 -2.18 -2.46
CA VAL A 61 -10.52 -3.52 -3.05
C VAL A 61 -9.34 -4.45 -2.78
N LEU A 62 -8.10 -3.93 -2.81
CA LEU A 62 -6.91 -4.70 -2.44
C LEU A 62 -6.98 -5.20 -0.99
N VAL A 63 -7.33 -4.32 -0.05
CA VAL A 63 -7.41 -4.68 1.37
C VAL A 63 -8.49 -5.73 1.60
N GLU A 64 -9.67 -5.56 0.99
CA GLU A 64 -10.77 -6.52 1.10
C GLU A 64 -10.40 -7.90 0.56
N ASN A 65 -9.82 -7.97 -0.63
CA ASN A 65 -9.43 -9.23 -1.25
C ASN A 65 -8.46 -10.01 -0.36
N LEU A 66 -7.48 -9.33 0.24
CA LEU A 66 -6.49 -9.97 1.11
C LEU A 66 -7.05 -10.39 2.47
N MET A 67 -8.16 -9.80 2.90
CA MET A 67 -8.88 -10.15 4.12
C MET A 67 -9.90 -11.26 3.94
N ASP A 68 -10.19 -11.67 2.70
CA ASP A 68 -11.17 -12.71 2.41
C ASP A 68 -10.50 -14.07 2.15
N PRO A 69 -10.38 -14.96 3.14
CA PRO A 69 -9.88 -16.31 2.90
C PRO A 69 -10.86 -17.21 2.13
N ALA A 70 -12.13 -16.83 1.98
CA ALA A 70 -13.16 -17.68 1.37
C ALA A 70 -13.03 -17.78 -0.15
N HIS A 71 -12.49 -16.75 -0.84
CA HIS A 71 -12.25 -16.82 -2.29
C HIS A 71 -11.12 -17.80 -2.66
N VAL A 72 -10.17 -18.06 -1.75
CA VAL A 72 -8.89 -18.71 -2.07
C VAL A 72 -9.05 -20.06 -2.79
N PRO A 73 -9.92 -20.99 -2.34
CA PRO A 73 -10.12 -22.27 -3.02
C PRO A 73 -10.66 -22.13 -4.44
N TYR A 74 -11.37 -21.02 -4.74
CA TYR A 74 -12.01 -20.79 -6.03
C TYR A 74 -11.11 -19.99 -6.99
N ALA A 75 -10.63 -18.81 -6.59
CA ALA A 75 -9.87 -17.94 -7.48
C ALA A 75 -8.46 -18.49 -7.77
N HIS A 76 -7.89 -19.22 -6.81
CA HIS A 76 -6.54 -19.80 -6.91
C HIS A 76 -6.56 -21.30 -7.17
N TYR A 77 -7.69 -21.84 -7.64
CA TYR A 77 -7.84 -23.26 -7.96
C TYR A 77 -6.81 -23.70 -8.99
N GLY A 78 -6.06 -24.76 -8.67
CA GLY A 78 -5.00 -25.29 -9.53
C GLY A 78 -3.69 -24.47 -9.53
N ILE A 79 -3.69 -23.27 -8.94
CA ILE A 79 -2.50 -22.43 -8.73
C ILE A 79 -1.90 -22.70 -7.34
N MET A 80 -2.74 -22.63 -6.31
CA MET A 80 -2.35 -22.94 -4.93
C MET A 80 -2.67 -24.38 -4.58
N ARG A 81 -1.66 -25.11 -4.08
CA ARG A 81 -1.88 -26.43 -3.49
C ARG A 81 -2.36 -26.26 -2.05
N THR A 82 -3.66 -26.39 -1.83
CA THR A 82 -4.22 -26.49 -0.49
C THR A 82 -4.01 -27.91 0.07
N ARG A 83 -3.89 -28.05 1.39
CA ARG A 83 -3.86 -29.37 2.02
C ARG A 83 -5.18 -30.08 1.77
N THR A 84 -5.13 -31.39 1.54
CA THR A 84 -6.33 -32.23 1.46
C THR A 84 -7.17 -32.01 2.72
N PRO A 85 -8.42 -31.52 2.59
CA PRO A 85 -9.25 -31.25 3.74
C PRO A 85 -9.57 -32.54 4.51
N THR A 86 -9.51 -32.47 5.84
CA THR A 86 -9.96 -33.54 6.74
C THR A 86 -11.46 -33.48 7.02
N VAL A 87 -12.12 -32.41 6.57
CA VAL A 87 -13.55 -32.13 6.72
C VAL A 87 -14.22 -32.11 5.36
N LYS A 88 -15.54 -32.28 5.33
CA LYS A 88 -16.32 -32.16 4.10
C LYS A 88 -16.18 -30.75 3.54
N VAL A 89 -15.78 -30.69 2.28
CA VAL A 89 -15.65 -29.47 1.48
C VAL A 89 -16.45 -29.63 0.19
N ASP A 90 -16.69 -28.53 -0.53
CA ASP A 90 -17.17 -28.61 -1.91
C ASP A 90 -16.07 -29.06 -2.89
N ARG A 91 -16.34 -29.00 -4.19
CA ARG A 91 -15.43 -29.47 -5.25
C ARG A 91 -14.11 -28.69 -5.28
N GLU A 92 -14.17 -27.38 -5.04
CA GLU A 92 -13.02 -26.48 -5.06
C GLU A 92 -12.28 -26.42 -3.72
N GLY A 93 -12.89 -26.92 -2.65
CA GLY A 93 -12.30 -26.94 -1.30
C GLY A 93 -12.91 -25.91 -0.34
N GLY A 94 -14.00 -25.25 -0.74
CA GLY A 94 -14.76 -24.31 0.05
C GLY A 94 -15.47 -24.96 1.23
N ARG A 95 -15.60 -24.18 2.31
CA ARG A 95 -16.28 -24.56 3.55
C ARG A 95 -16.73 -23.32 4.32
N PRO A 96 -17.68 -23.46 5.25
CA PRO A 96 -18.03 -22.38 6.17
C PRO A 96 -16.81 -21.93 6.99
N LEU A 97 -16.63 -20.61 7.10
CA LEU A 97 -15.67 -19.97 7.98
C LEU A 97 -16.45 -19.13 9.01
N ASP A 98 -16.12 -19.28 10.29
CA ASP A 98 -16.74 -18.51 11.38
C ASP A 98 -15.76 -17.41 11.81
N MET A 99 -15.82 -16.27 11.12
CA MET A 99 -14.95 -15.13 11.37
C MET A 99 -15.72 -14.06 12.14
N LYS A 100 -15.06 -13.38 13.07
CA LYS A 100 -15.67 -12.35 13.93
C LYS A 100 -14.72 -11.21 14.22
N VAL A 101 -15.18 -9.98 14.01
CA VAL A 101 -14.48 -8.77 14.44
C VAL A 101 -14.80 -8.52 15.91
N LYS A 102 -13.77 -8.50 16.77
CA LYS A 102 -13.92 -8.37 18.22
C LYS A 102 -13.70 -6.95 18.73
N LYS A 103 -12.67 -6.29 18.20
CA LYS A 103 -12.30 -4.93 18.59
C LYS A 103 -12.13 -4.10 17.33
N LEU A 104 -12.79 -2.95 17.26
CA LEU A 104 -12.69 -1.98 16.17
C LEU A 104 -12.55 -0.59 16.78
N ASP A 105 -11.44 0.08 16.47
CA ASP A 105 -11.13 1.45 16.87
C ASP A 105 -10.44 2.21 15.73
N ILE A 106 -10.06 3.47 15.93
CA ILE A 106 -9.46 4.30 14.88
C ILE A 106 -8.17 3.69 14.30
N ASN A 107 -7.45 2.88 15.07
CA ASN A 107 -6.19 2.25 14.67
C ASN A 107 -6.39 0.91 13.93
N GLY A 108 -7.65 0.47 13.74
CA GLY A 108 -7.99 -0.72 12.97
C GLY A 108 -8.85 -1.71 13.76
N PHE A 109 -8.68 -3.00 13.50
CA PHE A 109 -9.48 -4.03 14.15
C PHE A 109 -8.80 -5.39 14.30
N LEU A 110 -9.32 -6.21 15.21
CA LEU A 110 -8.85 -7.56 15.52
C LEU A 110 -9.93 -8.60 15.22
N GLU A 111 -9.51 -9.70 14.62
CA GLU A 111 -10.27 -10.94 14.54
C GLU A 111 -9.84 -11.92 15.64
N GLN A 112 -10.76 -12.75 16.12
CA GLN A 112 -10.41 -13.91 16.91
C GLN A 112 -11.20 -15.15 16.43
N ASP A 113 -10.57 -15.97 15.59
CA ASP A 113 -10.72 -17.42 15.33
C ASP A 113 -10.17 -17.76 13.91
N TRP A 114 -9.50 -18.91 13.72
CA TRP A 114 -8.65 -19.30 12.55
C TRP A 114 -7.34 -18.49 12.38
N GLY A 115 -6.34 -18.79 13.22
CA GLY A 115 -5.17 -17.91 13.31
C GLY A 115 -5.58 -16.56 13.92
N SER A 116 -4.65 -15.79 14.43
CA SER A 116 -4.98 -14.43 14.88
C SER A 116 -4.72 -13.48 13.71
N SER A 117 -5.73 -12.70 13.32
CA SER A 117 -5.56 -11.68 12.28
C SER A 117 -5.93 -10.28 12.78
N ASN A 118 -5.28 -9.27 12.23
CA ASN A 118 -5.55 -7.88 12.52
C ASN A 118 -5.34 -6.97 11.33
N PHE A 119 -6.20 -5.96 11.25
CA PHE A 119 -5.99 -4.78 10.44
C PHE A 119 -5.39 -3.68 11.31
N ILE A 120 -4.22 -3.19 10.91
CA ILE A 120 -3.55 -2.04 11.53
C ILE A 120 -3.63 -0.90 10.53
N ALA A 121 -4.41 0.12 10.87
CA ALA A 121 -4.61 1.28 10.02
C ALA A 121 -3.29 2.03 9.77
N PRO A 122 -3.11 2.64 8.59
CA PRO A 122 -4.05 2.62 7.47
C PRO A 122 -3.90 1.40 6.57
N CYS A 123 -2.77 0.71 6.57
CA CYS A 123 -2.38 -0.07 5.39
C CYS A 123 -1.95 -1.51 5.65
N ILE A 124 -2.06 -2.04 6.87
CA ILE A 124 -1.50 -3.36 7.16
C ILE A 124 -2.60 -4.35 7.50
N PHE A 125 -2.63 -5.46 6.77
CA PHE A 125 -3.32 -6.67 7.19
C PHE A 125 -2.27 -7.71 7.61
N HIS A 126 -2.38 -8.18 8.85
CA HIS A 126 -1.45 -9.14 9.40
C HIS A 126 -2.23 -10.33 9.96
N ALA A 127 -1.97 -11.51 9.41
CA ALA A 127 -2.52 -12.77 9.88
C ALA A 127 -1.37 -13.66 10.36
N PHE A 128 -1.54 -14.39 11.45
CA PHE A 128 -0.52 -15.29 11.94
C PHE A 128 -1.10 -16.56 12.53
N ALA A 129 -0.30 -17.62 12.43
CA ALA A 129 -0.60 -18.93 12.97
C ALA A 129 0.58 -19.39 13.83
N ASP A 130 0.28 -19.71 15.07
CA ASP A 130 1.20 -20.32 16.04
C ASP A 130 0.70 -21.72 16.33
N VAL A 131 1.48 -22.74 15.95
CA VAL A 131 1.13 -24.15 16.11
C VAL A 131 2.28 -24.89 16.75
N GLU A 132 2.00 -25.65 17.80
CA GLU A 132 2.95 -26.57 18.39
C GLU A 132 2.85 -27.93 17.67
N VAL A 133 3.93 -28.38 17.04
CA VAL A 133 4.00 -29.65 16.32
C VAL A 133 5.28 -30.36 16.71
N ASP A 134 5.18 -31.60 17.18
CA ASP A 134 6.35 -32.43 17.56
C ASP A 134 7.29 -31.75 18.58
N GLN A 135 6.74 -31.03 19.57
CA GLN A 135 7.49 -30.22 20.55
C GLN A 135 8.27 -29.04 19.96
N GLU A 136 8.06 -28.71 18.68
CA GLU A 136 8.57 -27.51 18.03
C GLU A 136 7.45 -26.46 17.91
N HIS A 137 7.74 -25.22 18.33
CA HIS A 137 6.88 -24.09 18.06
C HIS A 137 7.04 -23.63 16.61
N ARG A 138 6.04 -23.88 15.78
CA ARG A 138 5.99 -23.44 14.38
C ARG A 138 5.13 -22.20 14.26
N ARG A 139 5.75 -21.12 13.78
CA ARG A 139 5.11 -19.83 13.56
C ARG A 139 5.22 -19.41 12.12
N LEU A 140 4.10 -18.95 11.58
CA LEU A 140 3.98 -18.31 10.27
C LEU A 140 3.24 -17.00 10.47
N SER A 141 3.70 -15.94 9.81
CA SER A 141 2.94 -14.70 9.68
C SER A 141 2.78 -14.35 8.21
N LEU A 142 1.66 -13.75 7.87
CA LEU A 142 1.36 -13.13 6.60
C LEU A 142 1.21 -11.64 6.88
N ILE A 143 2.14 -10.84 6.38
CA ILE A 143 2.11 -9.38 6.55
C ILE A 143 1.92 -8.79 5.16
N PHE A 144 0.74 -8.22 4.95
CA PHE A 144 0.39 -7.47 3.74
C PHE A 144 0.32 -5.99 4.07
N MET A 145 1.03 -5.18 3.30
CA MET A 145 1.03 -3.73 3.40
C MET A 145 0.43 -3.15 2.11
N CYS A 146 -0.85 -2.79 2.16
CA CYS A 146 -1.66 -2.28 1.08
C CYS A 146 -1.56 -0.74 1.06
N VAL A 147 -0.70 -0.19 0.22
CA VAL A 147 -0.41 1.23 0.18
C VAL A 147 -1.30 1.91 -0.87
N PRO A 148 -2.08 2.94 -0.49
CA PRO A 148 -2.78 3.77 -1.46
C PRO A 148 -1.77 4.56 -2.31
N VAL A 149 -1.82 4.40 -3.64
CA VAL A 149 -0.91 5.08 -4.57
C VAL A 149 -1.63 6.27 -5.22
N SER A 150 -2.75 6.02 -5.88
CA SER A 150 -3.67 7.02 -6.47
C SER A 150 -5.03 6.34 -6.69
N PRO A 151 -6.10 7.06 -7.04
CA PRO A 151 -7.36 6.42 -7.45
C PRO A 151 -7.11 5.33 -8.50
N GLY A 152 -7.69 4.15 -8.31
CA GLY A 152 -7.52 2.99 -9.19
C GLY A 152 -6.13 2.35 -9.17
N ASN A 153 -5.26 2.73 -8.23
CA ASN A 153 -3.92 2.16 -8.13
C ASN A 153 -3.49 2.00 -6.67
N SER A 154 -2.92 0.85 -6.37
CA SER A 154 -2.39 0.52 -5.05
C SER A 154 -1.02 -0.14 -5.20
N ARG A 155 -0.30 -0.23 -4.09
CA ARG A 155 0.93 -1.01 -4.01
C ARG A 155 0.77 -2.04 -2.91
N LEU A 156 1.09 -3.29 -3.21
CA LEU A 156 1.20 -4.33 -2.22
C LEU A 156 2.68 -4.55 -1.91
N ILE A 157 3.07 -4.42 -0.64
CA ILE A 157 4.33 -4.94 -0.12
C ILE A 157 3.96 -6.09 0.81
N TRP A 158 4.55 -7.27 0.62
CA TRP A 158 4.20 -8.43 1.44
C TRP A 158 5.41 -9.25 1.84
N THR A 159 5.26 -9.95 2.96
CA THR A 159 6.24 -10.91 3.46
C THR A 159 5.57 -11.99 4.30
N PHE A 160 6.09 -13.22 4.18
CA PHE A 160 5.55 -14.40 4.84
C PHE A 160 6.57 -15.04 5.79
N PRO A 161 6.98 -14.35 6.87
CA PRO A 161 8.02 -14.84 7.75
C PRO A 161 7.59 -16.15 8.44
N ARG A 162 8.51 -17.11 8.48
CA ARG A 162 8.29 -18.42 9.12
C ARG A 162 9.58 -18.95 9.76
N ASN A 163 9.46 -19.67 10.87
CA ASN A 163 10.59 -20.28 11.57
C ASN A 163 10.81 -21.77 11.26
N PHE A 164 9.93 -22.38 10.47
CA PHE A 164 10.03 -23.78 10.05
C PHE A 164 10.34 -23.87 8.56
N GLY A 165 11.06 -24.91 8.14
CA GLY A 165 11.41 -25.14 6.73
C GLY A 165 12.28 -24.03 6.11
N VAL A 166 13.01 -23.28 6.94
CA VAL A 166 13.86 -22.14 6.53
C VAL A 166 14.97 -22.53 5.55
N TRP A 167 15.34 -23.82 5.52
CA TRP A 167 16.30 -24.36 4.55
C TRP A 167 15.84 -24.21 3.09
N ILE A 168 14.52 -24.14 2.85
CA ILE A 168 13.94 -23.97 1.50
C ILE A 168 14.43 -22.64 0.89
N ASP A 169 14.53 -21.56 1.67
CA ASP A 169 14.96 -20.26 1.16
C ASP A 169 16.45 -20.21 0.79
N LYS A 170 17.24 -21.19 1.26
CA LYS A 170 18.65 -21.35 0.88
C LYS A 170 18.83 -22.08 -0.44
N ILE A 171 17.86 -22.91 -0.83
CA ILE A 171 17.96 -23.77 -2.03
C ILE A 171 17.03 -23.35 -3.16
N VAL A 172 15.93 -22.65 -2.85
CA VAL A 172 14.96 -22.16 -3.84
C VAL A 172 15.29 -20.70 -4.14
N PRO A 173 15.69 -20.37 -5.39
CA PRO A 173 15.97 -19.00 -5.77
C PRO A 173 14.76 -18.06 -5.58
N ARG A 174 15.04 -16.81 -5.18
CA ARG A 174 14.02 -15.75 -4.99
C ARG A 174 13.05 -15.63 -6.18
N TRP A 175 13.53 -15.78 -7.41
CA TRP A 175 12.69 -15.63 -8.61
C TRP A 175 11.61 -16.70 -8.74
N ILE A 176 11.78 -17.90 -8.16
CA ILE A 176 10.76 -18.95 -8.17
C ILE A 176 9.58 -18.54 -7.28
N PHE A 177 9.87 -18.05 -6.07
CA PHE A 177 8.85 -17.48 -5.18
C PHE A 177 8.14 -16.30 -5.84
N HIS A 178 8.91 -15.43 -6.50
CA HIS A 178 8.36 -14.31 -7.24
C HIS A 178 7.37 -14.74 -8.33
N ILE A 179 7.68 -15.77 -9.14
CA ILE A 179 6.75 -16.27 -10.16
C ILE A 179 5.48 -16.83 -9.53
N GLY A 180 5.60 -17.71 -8.53
CA GLY A 180 4.44 -18.35 -7.91
C GLY A 180 3.52 -17.36 -7.21
N GLN A 181 4.08 -16.41 -6.47
CA GLN A 181 3.30 -15.39 -5.78
C GLN A 181 2.62 -14.41 -6.74
N ASN A 182 3.28 -14.03 -7.83
CA ASN A 182 2.66 -13.16 -8.83
C ASN A 182 1.53 -13.86 -9.58
N LEU A 183 1.62 -15.17 -9.84
CA LEU A 183 0.55 -15.91 -10.49
C LEU A 183 -0.75 -15.87 -9.66
N ILE A 184 -0.64 -15.93 -8.34
CA ILE A 184 -1.77 -15.78 -7.40
C ILE A 184 -2.37 -14.37 -7.48
N LEU A 185 -1.53 -13.32 -7.50
CA LEU A 185 -2.04 -11.96 -7.65
C LEU A 185 -2.68 -11.70 -9.03
N ASP A 186 -2.14 -12.35 -10.07
CA ASP A 186 -2.62 -12.22 -11.44
C ASP A 186 -3.99 -12.89 -11.65
N SER A 187 -4.32 -13.95 -10.89
CA SER A 187 -5.64 -14.60 -10.99
C SER A 187 -6.79 -13.71 -10.51
N ASP A 188 -6.54 -12.79 -9.58
CA ASP A 188 -7.56 -11.85 -9.07
C ASP A 188 -7.64 -10.55 -9.88
N LEU A 189 -6.56 -10.21 -10.60
CA LEU A 189 -6.29 -8.87 -11.13
C LEU A 189 -7.45 -8.24 -11.89
N TYR A 190 -7.96 -8.94 -12.90
CA TYR A 190 -9.03 -8.42 -13.75
C TYR A 190 -10.36 -8.32 -13.00
N LEU A 191 -10.65 -9.30 -12.13
CA LEU A 191 -11.90 -9.33 -11.36
C LEU A 191 -11.99 -8.11 -10.45
N LEU A 192 -10.93 -7.85 -9.69
CA LEU A 192 -10.86 -6.74 -8.74
C LEU A 192 -10.88 -5.37 -9.44
N HIS A 193 -10.23 -5.26 -10.60
CA HIS A 193 -10.31 -4.06 -11.43
C HIS A 193 -11.74 -3.74 -11.89
N VAL A 194 -12.52 -4.77 -12.25
CA VAL A 194 -13.93 -4.61 -12.65
C VAL A 194 -14.81 -4.31 -11.44
N GLU A 195 -14.57 -4.97 -10.32
CA GLU A 195 -15.31 -4.76 -9.07
C GLU A 195 -15.20 -3.31 -8.59
N GLU A 196 -13.99 -2.74 -8.56
CA GLU A 196 -13.76 -1.35 -8.16
C GLU A 196 -14.65 -0.38 -8.93
N ARG A 197 -14.77 -0.57 -10.24
CA ARG A 197 -15.57 0.30 -11.11
C ARG A 197 -17.06 0.18 -10.84
N LYS A 198 -17.56 -1.03 -10.61
CA LYS A 198 -18.98 -1.25 -10.26
C LYS A 198 -19.33 -0.64 -8.90
N ILE A 199 -18.43 -0.75 -7.92
CA ILE A 199 -18.60 -0.10 -6.62
C ILE A 199 -18.61 1.43 -6.79
N MET A 200 -17.71 1.97 -7.61
CA MET A 200 -17.66 3.42 -7.89
C MET A 200 -18.95 3.93 -8.55
N GLU A 201 -19.52 3.20 -9.52
CA GLU A 201 -20.77 3.58 -10.21
C GLU A 201 -21.96 3.72 -9.25
N ILE A 202 -21.99 2.91 -8.19
CA ILE A 202 -23.05 2.90 -7.17
C ILE A 202 -22.75 3.90 -6.03
N GLY A 203 -21.48 4.27 -5.86
CA GLY A 203 -20.97 5.14 -4.81
C GLY A 203 -20.42 4.35 -3.61
N ALA A 204 -19.26 4.77 -3.10
CA ALA A 204 -18.50 4.04 -2.07
C ALA A 204 -19.28 3.82 -0.76
N THR A 205 -20.18 4.73 -0.39
CA THR A 205 -21.04 4.62 0.79
C THR A 205 -22.20 3.64 0.62
N ASN A 206 -22.55 3.31 -0.63
CA ASN A 206 -23.64 2.41 -1.02
C ASN A 206 -23.12 1.03 -1.49
N TRP A 207 -21.89 0.66 -1.15
CA TRP A 207 -21.21 -0.55 -1.65
C TRP A 207 -22.03 -1.85 -1.46
N GLN A 208 -22.87 -1.95 -0.44
CA GLN A 208 -23.73 -3.12 -0.22
C GLN A 208 -24.79 -3.32 -1.31
N LYS A 209 -25.12 -2.28 -2.08
CA LYS A 209 -25.97 -2.40 -3.27
C LYS A 209 -25.21 -3.00 -4.45
N ALA A 210 -23.89 -2.89 -4.45
CA ALA A 210 -23.01 -3.50 -5.46
C ALA A 210 -22.65 -4.95 -5.11
N CYS A 211 -22.35 -5.21 -3.83
CA CYS A 211 -21.86 -6.49 -3.34
C CYS A 211 -22.70 -6.99 -2.15
N PHE A 212 -23.21 -8.22 -2.24
CA PHE A 212 -23.95 -8.87 -1.17
C PHE A 212 -23.04 -9.79 -0.36
N VAL A 213 -22.86 -9.49 0.93
CA VAL A 213 -21.95 -10.20 1.86
C VAL A 213 -22.71 -10.79 3.06
N PRO A 214 -23.45 -11.89 2.87
CA PRO A 214 -24.40 -12.40 3.87
C PRO A 214 -23.79 -13.30 4.94
N THR A 215 -22.55 -13.74 4.76
CA THR A 215 -21.98 -14.84 5.51
C THR A 215 -20.95 -14.40 6.54
N LYS A 216 -20.70 -15.26 7.53
CA LYS A 216 -19.69 -14.98 8.55
C LYS A 216 -18.26 -14.92 8.00
N SER A 217 -17.99 -15.54 6.85
CA SER A 217 -16.71 -15.39 6.14
C SER A 217 -16.41 -13.94 5.76
N ASP A 218 -17.45 -13.11 5.64
CA ASP A 218 -17.33 -11.75 5.14
C ASP A 218 -17.05 -10.75 6.28
N ALA A 219 -16.89 -11.25 7.52
CA ALA A 219 -16.81 -10.42 8.72
C ALA A 219 -15.64 -9.42 8.68
N LEU A 220 -14.48 -9.79 8.10
CA LEU A 220 -13.33 -8.87 8.00
C LEU A 220 -13.55 -7.79 6.95
N VAL A 221 -14.13 -8.14 5.80
CA VAL A 221 -14.52 -7.19 4.74
C VAL A 221 -15.52 -6.18 5.30
N VAL A 222 -16.57 -6.67 5.98
CA VAL A 222 -17.55 -5.82 6.67
C VAL A 222 -16.90 -4.98 7.77
N GLY A 223 -15.96 -5.56 8.53
CA GLY A 223 -15.17 -4.86 9.54
C GLY A 223 -14.38 -3.69 8.98
N PHE A 224 -13.68 -3.92 7.86
CA PHE A 224 -12.93 -2.91 7.14
C PHE A 224 -13.82 -1.80 6.61
N ARG A 225 -14.91 -2.11 5.90
CA ARG A 225 -15.86 -1.10 5.41
C ARG A 225 -16.49 -0.29 6.54
N ARG A 226 -16.80 -0.92 7.68
CA ARG A 226 -17.27 -0.21 8.89
C ARG A 226 -16.22 0.74 9.44
N TRP A 227 -14.97 0.30 9.54
CA TRP A 227 -13.86 1.14 9.98
C TRP A 227 -13.64 2.32 9.02
N PHE A 228 -13.58 2.04 7.71
CA PHE A 228 -13.35 3.00 6.64
C PHE A 228 -14.44 4.09 6.61
N ASN A 229 -15.71 3.69 6.68
CA ASN A 229 -16.83 4.64 6.73
C ASN A 229 -16.83 5.45 8.02
N LYS A 230 -16.59 4.82 9.17
CA LYS A 230 -16.66 5.48 10.48
C LYS A 230 -15.54 6.49 10.71
N TYR A 231 -14.30 6.09 10.41
CA TYR A 231 -13.11 6.87 10.78
C TYR A 231 -12.51 7.63 9.59
N ALA A 232 -12.49 7.03 8.39
CA ALA A 232 -11.95 7.69 7.20
C ALA A 232 -12.99 8.49 6.40
N GLY A 233 -14.29 8.38 6.74
CA GLY A 233 -15.37 9.06 6.03
C GLY A 233 -15.80 8.35 4.73
N GLY A 234 -15.35 7.11 4.51
CA GLY A 234 -15.70 6.33 3.32
C GLY A 234 -14.85 6.64 2.09
N GLU A 235 -13.77 7.40 2.25
CA GLU A 235 -12.81 7.71 1.19
C GLU A 235 -11.39 7.94 1.74
N ILE A 236 -10.40 7.83 0.86
CA ILE A 236 -9.03 8.25 1.14
C ILE A 236 -8.95 9.78 1.01
N ASP A 237 -8.29 10.45 1.97
CA ASP A 237 -8.01 11.88 1.84
C ASP A 237 -6.88 12.14 0.84
N TRP A 238 -7.26 12.48 -0.39
CA TRP A 238 -6.34 12.85 -1.45
C TRP A 238 -5.94 14.35 -1.45
N LYS A 239 -6.31 15.13 -0.42
CA LYS A 239 -6.09 16.60 -0.36
C LYS A 239 -6.58 17.35 -1.60
N GLY A 240 -7.71 16.92 -2.17
CA GLY A 240 -8.29 17.53 -3.36
C GLY A 240 -7.48 17.36 -4.66
N LYS A 241 -6.45 16.50 -4.68
CA LYS A 241 -5.65 16.23 -5.88
C LYS A 241 -6.41 15.47 -6.98
N TYR A 242 -7.48 14.76 -6.61
CA TYR A 242 -8.29 13.98 -7.53
C TYR A 242 -9.76 14.33 -7.39
N SER A 243 -10.50 14.21 -8.49
CA SER A 243 -11.94 14.46 -8.56
C SER A 243 -12.80 13.28 -8.06
N GLY A 244 -12.17 12.21 -7.59
CA GLY A 244 -12.83 10.94 -7.27
C GLY A 244 -13.06 10.00 -8.46
N ALA A 245 -12.74 10.43 -9.69
CA ALA A 245 -12.84 9.58 -10.88
C ALA A 245 -11.66 8.61 -11.00
N LEU A 246 -11.95 7.37 -11.40
CA LEU A 246 -10.92 6.39 -11.77
C LEU A 246 -10.32 6.70 -13.15
N PRO A 247 -9.04 6.35 -13.39
CA PRO A 247 -8.47 6.43 -14.72
C PRO A 247 -9.23 5.53 -15.71
N PRO A 248 -9.20 5.85 -17.02
CA PRO A 248 -9.78 5.00 -18.06
C PRO A 248 -9.26 3.56 -17.97
N SER A 249 -10.14 2.58 -18.16
CA SER A 249 -9.74 1.17 -18.16
C SER A 249 -8.96 0.85 -19.43
N PRO A 250 -7.73 0.30 -19.34
CA PRO A 250 -7.07 -0.26 -20.51
C PRO A 250 -7.79 -1.55 -20.96
N PRO A 251 -7.59 -2.00 -22.21
CA PRO A 251 -8.04 -3.32 -22.66
C PRO A 251 -7.54 -4.43 -21.71
N ARG A 252 -8.33 -5.50 -21.56
CA ARG A 252 -8.03 -6.62 -20.65
C ARG A 252 -6.62 -7.16 -20.87
N GLU A 253 -6.21 -7.32 -22.12
CA GLU A 253 -4.91 -7.87 -22.49
C GLU A 253 -3.76 -6.98 -21.99
N GLN A 254 -3.93 -5.66 -22.02
CA GLN A 254 -2.95 -4.70 -21.50
C GLN A 254 -2.94 -4.69 -19.96
N LEU A 255 -4.11 -4.84 -19.33
CA LEU A 255 -4.19 -4.96 -17.88
C LEU A 255 -3.48 -6.24 -17.38
N MET A 256 -3.64 -7.34 -18.11
CA MET A 256 -3.02 -8.63 -17.80
C MET A 256 -1.56 -8.73 -18.28
N ASP A 257 -1.07 -7.76 -19.07
CA ASP A 257 0.34 -7.74 -19.50
C ASP A 257 1.24 -7.17 -18.39
N ARG A 258 2.10 -8.05 -17.86
CA ARG A 258 3.07 -7.70 -16.81
C ARG A 258 4.13 -6.70 -17.27
N ASN A 259 4.41 -6.60 -18.57
CA ASN A 259 5.51 -5.78 -19.11
C ASN A 259 5.08 -4.37 -19.54
N GLY A 260 3.79 -4.04 -19.50
CA GLY A 260 3.23 -2.78 -20.01
C GLY A 260 3.54 -1.52 -19.20
N SER A 261 4.06 -1.63 -17.97
CA SER A 261 4.25 -0.47 -17.06
C SER A 261 5.47 0.41 -17.33
N LYS A 262 6.18 0.25 -18.46
CA LYS A 262 7.26 1.19 -18.84
C LYS A 262 6.75 2.23 -19.84
N SER A 263 6.52 3.44 -19.32
CA SER A 263 6.28 4.70 -20.01
C SER A 263 4.96 4.81 -20.79
N ARG A 264 4.10 5.75 -20.36
CA ARG A 264 3.38 6.66 -21.26
C ARG A 264 3.20 8.00 -20.55
N LEU A 265 3.78 9.06 -21.14
CA LEU A 265 3.45 10.44 -20.81
C LEU A 265 1.95 10.66 -20.99
N PHE A 266 1.31 11.31 -20.00
CA PHE A 266 -0.09 11.71 -20.06
C PHE A 266 -0.29 12.80 -21.12
N MET A 267 -1.24 12.58 -22.05
CA MET A 267 -1.90 13.67 -22.76
C MET A 267 -3.22 13.98 -22.06
N THR A 268 -3.40 15.25 -21.71
CA THR A 268 -4.61 15.85 -21.15
C THR A 268 -5.71 15.95 -22.20
N LEU A 269 -6.93 15.54 -21.88
CA LEU A 269 -8.13 16.12 -22.48
C LEU A 269 -9.23 16.32 -21.43
N SER A 270 -9.81 17.52 -21.52
CA SER A 270 -10.87 18.11 -20.71
C SER A 270 -12.22 17.41 -20.89
N SER A 271 -13.05 17.39 -19.84
CA SER A 271 -14.44 16.91 -19.90
C SER A 271 -15.44 18.01 -19.54
N THR A 272 -16.60 17.98 -20.20
CA THR A 272 -17.81 18.78 -19.90
C THR A 272 -18.88 17.89 -19.23
N PRO A 273 -19.81 18.44 -18.41
CA PRO A 273 -20.74 17.64 -17.61
C PRO A 273 -22.16 17.57 -18.21
N SER A 274 -22.88 16.47 -17.93
CA SER A 274 -24.35 16.31 -17.98
C SER A 274 -24.68 14.89 -17.48
N SER A 275 -25.74 14.51 -16.77
CA SER A 275 -26.95 15.15 -16.22
C SER A 275 -27.48 14.20 -15.13
N THR A 276 -28.18 14.74 -14.14
CA THR A 276 -28.79 14.07 -12.98
C THR A 276 -29.92 13.10 -13.32
N MET A 277 -30.04 12.02 -12.53
CA MET A 277 -31.29 11.28 -12.33
C MET A 277 -31.52 11.11 -10.82
N GLU A 278 -32.69 11.54 -10.35
CA GLU A 278 -33.22 11.30 -9.01
C GLU A 278 -33.73 9.87 -8.89
N SER A 279 -33.46 9.22 -7.75
CA SER A 279 -34.16 8.02 -7.33
C SER A 279 -34.46 8.06 -5.83
N ILE A 280 -35.72 7.75 -5.52
CA ILE A 280 -36.39 7.80 -4.22
C ILE A 280 -35.79 6.77 -3.24
N GLU A 281 -35.42 7.22 -2.04
CA GLU A 281 -34.92 6.37 -0.94
C GLU A 281 -36.06 5.82 -0.06
N PRO A 282 -36.01 4.56 0.40
CA PRO A 282 -36.74 4.11 1.58
C PRO A 282 -35.91 4.35 2.87
N PRO A 283 -36.55 4.57 4.03
CA PRO A 283 -35.87 5.08 5.22
C PRO A 283 -34.99 4.01 5.89
N MET A 284 -33.74 4.38 6.18
CA MET A 284 -32.90 3.67 7.15
C MET A 284 -33.31 4.03 8.58
N PRO A 285 -33.10 3.15 9.57
CA PRO A 285 -33.19 3.52 10.97
C PRO A 285 -32.03 4.45 11.35
N GLU A 286 -32.35 5.67 11.77
CA GLU A 286 -31.40 6.62 12.36
C GLU A 286 -30.81 6.02 13.63
N LEU A 287 -29.50 5.76 13.61
CA LEU A 287 -28.72 5.59 14.83
C LEU A 287 -28.34 6.98 15.33
N GLU A 288 -28.83 7.29 16.53
CA GLU A 288 -28.63 8.54 17.25
C GLU A 288 -27.19 9.06 17.15
N ALA A 289 -27.05 10.32 16.74
CA ALA A 289 -25.78 11.02 16.71
C ALA A 289 -25.34 11.34 18.14
N ASP A 290 -24.43 10.52 18.70
CA ASP A 290 -23.67 10.90 19.90
C ASP A 290 -22.83 12.14 19.58
N GLY A 291 -23.12 13.26 20.25
CA GLY A 291 -22.55 14.59 20.05
C GLY A 291 -21.09 14.76 20.52
N ARG A 292 -20.28 13.71 20.49
CA ARG A 292 -18.82 13.80 20.62
C ARG A 292 -18.25 14.08 19.24
N GLU A 293 -17.25 14.96 19.12
CA GLU A 293 -16.47 15.10 17.88
C GLU A 293 -16.09 13.69 17.39
N LYS A 294 -16.62 13.30 16.23
CA LYS A 294 -16.33 11.98 15.66
C LYS A 294 -14.83 11.94 15.40
N GLU A 295 -14.14 11.09 16.15
CA GLU A 295 -12.72 10.82 15.97
C GLU A 295 -12.48 10.50 14.48
N ARG A 296 -11.75 11.38 13.76
CA ARG A 296 -11.51 11.24 12.32
C ARG A 296 -10.08 10.78 12.09
N PHE A 297 -9.92 9.80 11.20
CA PHE A 297 -8.63 9.30 10.79
C PHE A 297 -7.90 10.34 9.93
N ASP A 298 -6.70 10.71 10.37
CA ASP A 298 -5.80 11.56 9.60
C ASP A 298 -4.83 10.69 8.78
N TRP A 299 -5.07 10.64 7.47
CA TRP A 299 -4.25 9.91 6.50
C TRP A 299 -2.80 10.41 6.42
N TYR A 300 -2.56 11.68 6.76
CA TYR A 300 -1.25 12.31 6.66
C TYR A 300 -0.46 12.28 7.98
N SER A 301 -1.07 11.74 9.04
CA SER A 301 -0.44 11.51 10.34
C SER A 301 -0.14 10.02 10.60
N GLN A 302 0.32 9.31 9.57
CA GLN A 302 0.63 7.87 9.60
C GLN A 302 1.93 7.56 8.85
N TRP A 303 2.55 6.43 9.18
CA TRP A 303 3.69 5.90 8.43
C TRP A 303 3.22 4.99 7.30
N TYR A 304 3.79 5.17 6.10
CA TYR A 304 3.53 4.31 4.94
C TYR A 304 4.82 3.65 4.46
N PRO A 305 4.78 2.35 4.13
CA PRO A 305 5.91 1.69 3.51
C PRO A 305 5.98 2.12 2.03
N VAL A 306 7.17 2.50 1.58
CA VAL A 306 7.39 3.01 0.22
C VAL A 306 7.89 1.90 -0.69
N MET A 307 8.97 1.23 -0.28
CA MET A 307 9.68 0.23 -1.08
C MET A 307 10.61 -0.64 -0.21
N PRO A 308 10.76 -1.95 -0.50
CA PRO A 308 11.82 -2.77 0.07
C PRO A 308 13.21 -2.26 -0.35
N VAL A 309 14.16 -2.23 0.58
CA VAL A 309 15.54 -1.76 0.33
C VAL A 309 16.25 -2.64 -0.71
N CYS A 310 15.94 -3.93 -0.76
CA CYS A 310 16.52 -4.87 -1.72
C CYS A 310 16.11 -4.60 -3.18
N ASP A 311 15.08 -3.78 -3.40
CA ASP A 311 14.60 -3.39 -4.73
C ASP A 311 15.00 -1.94 -5.08
N LEU A 312 15.86 -1.31 -4.28
CA LEU A 312 16.43 0.01 -4.51
C LEU A 312 17.92 -0.06 -4.85
N ASP A 313 18.35 0.72 -5.84
CA ASP A 313 19.76 0.87 -6.24
C ASP A 313 20.33 2.21 -5.74
N LYS A 314 21.28 2.14 -4.79
CA LYS A 314 21.92 3.34 -4.19
C LYS A 314 22.59 4.29 -5.18
N ARG A 315 22.75 3.89 -6.45
CA ARG A 315 23.39 4.71 -7.49
C ARG A 315 22.43 5.68 -8.18
N VAL A 316 21.13 5.44 -8.10
CA VAL A 316 20.11 6.21 -8.82
C VAL A 316 18.95 6.62 -7.90
N PRO A 317 18.32 7.78 -8.16
CA PRO A 317 17.07 8.13 -7.50
C PRO A 317 15.91 7.28 -8.05
N HIS A 318 14.87 7.06 -7.25
CA HIS A 318 13.69 6.26 -7.61
C HIS A 318 12.41 7.04 -7.39
N GLY A 319 11.65 7.26 -8.47
CA GLY A 319 10.31 7.84 -8.41
C GLY A 319 9.32 6.85 -7.81
N LYS A 320 8.55 7.30 -6.82
CA LYS A 320 7.51 6.54 -6.15
C LYS A 320 6.32 7.43 -5.86
N LYS A 321 5.14 6.83 -5.72
CA LYS A 321 3.93 7.53 -5.32
C LYS A 321 3.31 6.84 -4.12
N VAL A 322 2.84 7.64 -3.16
CA VAL A 322 2.12 7.24 -1.93
C VAL A 322 1.10 8.32 -1.63
N LEU A 323 -0.17 7.97 -1.41
CA LEU A 323 -1.27 8.92 -1.17
C LEU A 323 -1.36 10.04 -2.22
N GLY A 324 -1.05 9.75 -3.48
CA GLY A 324 -1.01 10.75 -4.54
C GLY A 324 0.12 11.78 -4.42
N LEU A 325 1.05 11.62 -3.47
CA LEU A 325 2.29 12.39 -3.39
C LEU A 325 3.33 11.74 -4.27
N ASP A 326 3.93 12.53 -5.16
CA ASP A 326 5.09 12.12 -5.97
C ASP A 326 6.36 12.28 -5.12
N LEU A 327 7.05 11.19 -4.89
CA LEU A 327 8.20 11.06 -3.99
C LEU A 327 9.42 10.59 -4.76
N VAL A 328 10.59 11.11 -4.40
CA VAL A 328 11.87 10.56 -4.84
C VAL A 328 12.60 9.93 -3.65
N VAL A 329 12.83 8.61 -3.76
CA VAL A 329 13.64 7.85 -2.82
C VAL A 329 15.08 7.78 -3.35
N TRP A 330 16.03 8.30 -2.60
CA TRP A 330 17.41 8.39 -3.06
C TRP A 330 18.41 8.15 -1.92
N TRP A 331 19.62 7.74 -2.27
CA TRP A 331 20.67 7.44 -1.30
C TRP A 331 21.59 8.64 -1.11
N ASP A 332 21.55 9.25 0.07
CA ASP A 332 22.50 10.30 0.44
C ASP A 332 23.82 9.63 0.86
N LYS A 333 24.85 9.76 0.00
CA LYS A 333 26.16 9.17 0.28
C LYS A 333 26.90 9.87 1.43
N ASN A 334 26.56 11.13 1.72
CA ASN A 334 27.22 11.90 2.77
C ASN A 334 26.73 11.48 4.16
N GLU A 335 25.43 11.21 4.28
CA GLU A 335 24.81 10.76 5.53
C GLU A 335 24.72 9.22 5.62
N ASN A 336 25.00 8.50 4.53
CA ASN A 336 24.89 7.03 4.44
C ASN A 336 23.46 6.54 4.77
N GLU A 337 22.45 7.25 4.25
CA GLU A 337 21.03 7.03 4.55
C GLU A 337 20.14 7.19 3.31
N TRP A 338 19.01 6.46 3.31
CA TRP A 338 17.93 6.71 2.37
C TRP A 338 17.17 7.97 2.78
N LYS A 339 16.93 8.87 1.83
CA LYS A 339 16.12 10.09 1.99
C LYS A 339 14.93 10.05 1.05
N VAL A 340 13.83 10.68 1.47
CA VAL A 340 12.60 10.78 0.68
C VAL A 340 12.21 12.25 0.53
N PHE A 341 12.25 12.75 -0.69
CA PHE A 341 11.88 14.13 -1.01
C PHE A 341 10.60 14.17 -1.84
N ASP A 342 10.01 15.35 -1.92
CA ASP A 342 9.05 15.66 -2.98
C ASP A 342 9.74 15.53 -4.34
N ASP A 343 9.11 14.83 -5.28
CA ASP A 343 9.70 14.53 -6.59
C ASP A 343 9.57 15.70 -7.57
N THR A 344 9.87 16.91 -7.09
CA THR A 344 9.67 18.14 -7.83
C THR A 344 10.82 19.10 -7.54
N CYS A 345 11.61 19.43 -8.57
CA CYS A 345 12.65 20.42 -8.45
C CYS A 345 12.04 21.83 -8.30
N PRO A 346 12.37 22.61 -7.25
CA PRO A 346 11.77 23.93 -7.01
C PRO A 346 12.13 24.98 -8.07
N HIS A 347 13.06 24.68 -8.98
CA HIS A 347 13.42 25.59 -10.06
C HIS A 347 12.37 25.62 -11.18
N ARG A 348 12.02 24.46 -11.75
CA ARG A 348 11.08 24.34 -12.89
C ARG A 348 10.27 23.04 -12.87
N LEU A 349 10.05 22.50 -11.68
CA LEU A 349 9.19 21.35 -11.42
C LEU A 349 9.61 20.05 -12.12
N ALA A 350 10.86 19.97 -12.59
CA ALA A 350 11.39 18.74 -13.17
C ALA A 350 11.43 17.63 -12.11
N PRO A 351 11.04 16.39 -12.44
CA PRO A 351 11.12 15.27 -11.52
C PRO A 351 12.58 15.03 -11.14
N LEU A 352 12.84 14.95 -9.84
CA LEU A 352 14.17 14.70 -9.30
C LEU A 352 14.56 13.22 -9.42
N SER A 353 13.57 12.33 -9.52
CA SER A 353 13.70 10.91 -9.81
C SER A 353 14.29 10.60 -11.18
N GLU A 354 14.15 11.51 -12.15
CA GLU A 354 14.83 11.43 -13.45
C GLU A 354 16.27 11.97 -13.40
N GLY A 355 16.69 12.46 -12.23
CA GLY A 355 18.02 12.99 -11.96
C GLY A 355 19.08 11.92 -11.72
N ARG A 356 20.12 12.29 -10.98
CA ARG A 356 21.23 11.39 -10.62
C ARG A 356 21.83 11.74 -9.27
N ILE A 357 22.60 10.82 -8.71
CA ILE A 357 23.49 11.12 -7.58
C ILE A 357 24.81 11.65 -8.14
N ASP A 358 25.15 12.90 -7.85
CA ASP A 358 26.38 13.52 -8.34
C ASP A 358 27.65 12.91 -7.71
N GLN A 359 28.83 13.29 -8.20
CA GLN A 359 30.10 12.76 -7.68
C GLN A 359 30.39 13.16 -6.21
N TRP A 360 29.65 14.12 -5.66
CA TRP A 360 29.75 14.55 -4.26
C TRP A 360 28.60 14.00 -3.40
N GLY A 361 27.83 13.03 -3.91
CA GLY A 361 26.80 12.35 -3.15
C GLY A 361 25.49 13.12 -2.96
N ARG A 362 25.23 14.15 -3.77
CA ARG A 362 24.00 14.96 -3.71
C ARG A 362 23.01 14.52 -4.77
N LEU A 363 21.73 14.79 -4.53
CA LEU A 363 20.69 14.62 -5.53
C LEU A 363 20.74 15.76 -6.55
N GLN A 364 21.00 15.43 -7.80
CA GLN A 364 21.13 16.38 -8.91
C GLN A 364 19.94 16.27 -9.86
N CYS A 365 19.26 17.40 -10.07
CA CYS A 365 18.16 17.52 -11.03
C CYS A 365 18.65 17.30 -12.47
N VAL A 366 17.89 16.52 -13.26
CA VAL A 366 18.19 16.22 -14.67
C VAL A 366 18.24 17.45 -15.57
N TYR A 367 17.44 18.47 -15.24
CA TYR A 367 17.20 19.56 -16.18
C TYR A 367 18.33 20.61 -16.18
N HIS A 368 18.49 21.35 -15.07
CA HIS A 368 19.50 22.41 -14.97
C HIS A 368 20.65 22.06 -14.01
N GLY A 369 20.71 20.81 -13.53
CA GLY A 369 21.82 20.32 -12.72
C GLY A 369 21.88 20.87 -11.30
N TRP A 370 20.80 21.47 -10.79
CA TRP A 370 20.72 21.93 -9.41
C TRP A 370 20.91 20.75 -8.45
N CYS A 371 21.77 20.91 -7.44
CA CYS A 371 22.09 19.84 -6.50
C CYS A 371 21.56 20.15 -5.09
N PHE A 372 20.99 19.14 -4.44
CA PHE A 372 20.41 19.22 -3.10
C PHE A 372 21.07 18.21 -2.15
N ASN A 373 21.32 18.60 -0.90
CA ASN A 373 21.76 17.66 0.15
C ASN A 373 20.57 16.92 0.78
N GLY A 374 20.83 16.00 1.72
CA GLY A 374 19.81 15.24 2.47
C GLY A 374 18.81 16.07 3.29
N ASN A 375 19.09 17.36 3.54
CA ASN A 375 18.17 18.29 4.20
C ASN A 375 17.30 19.07 3.21
N GLY A 376 17.43 18.81 1.91
CA GLY A 376 16.70 19.50 0.84
C GLY A 376 17.26 20.88 0.48
N ASP A 377 18.36 21.30 1.11
CA ASP A 377 19.01 22.59 0.80
C ASP A 377 19.63 22.53 -0.59
N CYS A 378 19.35 23.53 -1.43
CA CYS A 378 20.12 23.72 -2.65
C CYS A 378 21.57 24.08 -2.30
N LYS A 379 22.53 23.26 -2.76
CA LYS A 379 23.97 23.45 -2.56
C LYS A 379 24.69 23.95 -3.79
N ILE A 380 24.20 23.60 -4.99
CA ILE A 380 24.79 24.06 -6.24
C ILE A 380 23.68 24.49 -7.19
N ILE A 381 23.85 25.68 -7.76
CA ILE A 381 23.15 26.17 -8.93
C ILE A 381 24.22 26.34 -10.01
N PRO A 382 24.34 25.44 -10.99
CA PRO A 382 25.45 25.49 -11.94
C PRO A 382 25.51 26.80 -12.75
N GLN A 383 24.38 27.49 -12.89
CA GLN A 383 24.26 28.76 -13.62
C GLN A 383 24.42 30.01 -12.72
N ALA A 384 24.69 29.86 -11.43
CA ALA A 384 24.94 30.98 -10.52
C ALA A 384 26.45 31.21 -10.34
N PRO A 385 26.89 32.47 -10.10
CA PRO A 385 28.23 32.76 -9.62
C PRO A 385 28.56 31.98 -8.33
N ILE A 386 29.86 31.75 -8.07
CA ILE A 386 30.33 31.06 -6.85
C ILE A 386 29.85 31.77 -5.59
N ASP A 387 29.73 33.10 -5.64
CA ASP A 387 29.30 33.95 -4.52
C ASP A 387 27.76 33.97 -4.33
N GLY A 388 27.02 33.23 -5.15
CA GLY A 388 25.56 33.15 -5.13
C GLY A 388 24.88 34.01 -6.20
N PRO A 389 23.54 33.92 -6.32
CA PRO A 389 22.79 34.79 -7.21
C PRO A 389 22.93 36.26 -6.76
N PRO A 390 22.92 37.23 -7.70
CA PRO A 390 22.93 38.66 -7.39
C PRO A 390 21.70 39.10 -6.57
#